data_AF-A0A972UZ69-F1
#
_entry.id   AF-A0A972UZ69-F1
#
_cell.length_a   1.000
_cell.length_b   1.000
_cell.length_c   1.000
_cell.angle_alpha   90.00
_cell.angle_beta   90.00
_cell.angle_gamma   90.00
#
_symmetry.space_group_name_H-M   'P 1'
#
loop_
_entity.id
_entity.type
_entity.pdbx_description
1 polymer ?
#
loop_
_entity_poly.entity_id
_entity_poly.type
_entity_poly.pdbx_seq_one_letter_code
_entity_poly.pdbx_strand_id
1 'polypeptide(L)'
;MAYIPISIEKYLKIHLKNNPSENKQDLRKRLDEALKSFRNGERCLCGNDIWVIGSASVGNACFTCITGESFPDDDYEIDTAIKKRESTKGRRHIDSIDPKKLSGFFDDEGYEINTELINKPSLCLICQKNDDPKEEILCNMNRYDQRDDKEFKCFAFKKI
;
A
#
# COMPACT_ATOMS: atom_id res chain seq x y z
N MET A 1 11.00 -2.41 -7.27
CA MET A 1 10.10 -2.68 -8.40
C MET A 1 8.85 -1.89 -8.17
N ALA A 2 8.59 -0.90 -9.02
CA ALA A 2 7.59 0.13 -8.78
C ALA A 2 7.14 0.73 -10.10
N TYR A 3 5.87 1.13 -10.16
CA TYR A 3 5.28 1.85 -11.28
C TYR A 3 6.12 3.07 -11.70
N ILE A 4 6.01 3.43 -12.97
CA ILE A 4 6.52 4.69 -13.51
C ILE A 4 5.55 5.83 -13.12
N PRO A 5 5.96 6.79 -12.27
CA PRO A 5 5.09 7.89 -11.88
C PRO A 5 4.74 8.81 -13.05
N ILE A 6 3.46 9.13 -13.19
CA ILE A 6 2.96 10.06 -14.20
C ILE A 6 1.88 10.98 -13.62
N SER A 7 1.82 12.24 -14.08
CA SER A 7 0.69 13.11 -13.76
C SER A 7 -0.50 12.80 -14.66
N ILE A 8 -1.72 13.08 -14.19
CA ILE A 8 -2.95 12.91 -14.99
C ILE A 8 -2.84 13.61 -16.36
N GLU A 9 -2.37 14.86 -16.39
CA GLU A 9 -2.22 15.60 -17.66
C GLU A 9 -1.24 14.96 -18.63
N LYS A 10 -0.13 14.42 -18.12
CA LYS A 10 0.87 13.75 -18.97
C LYS A 10 0.31 12.43 -19.50
N TYR A 11 -0.40 11.67 -18.66
CA TYR A 11 -1.06 10.43 -19.06
C TYR A 11 -2.13 10.69 -20.14
N LEU A 12 -3.00 11.69 -19.97
CA LEU A 12 -4.01 12.07 -20.96
C LEU A 12 -3.38 12.38 -22.32
N LYS A 13 -2.27 13.12 -22.36
CA LYS A 13 -1.57 13.46 -23.61
C LYS A 13 -1.06 12.23 -24.35
N ILE A 14 -0.40 11.31 -23.64
CA ILE A 14 0.14 10.10 -24.27
C ILE A 14 -0.98 9.14 -24.70
N HIS A 15 -2.04 9.02 -23.89
CA HIS A 15 -3.16 8.14 -24.18
C HIS A 15 -3.92 8.60 -25.43
N LEU A 16 -4.23 9.90 -25.53
CA LEU A 16 -4.94 10.48 -26.68
C LEU A 16 -4.11 10.47 -27.97
N LYS A 17 -2.78 10.52 -27.87
CA LYS A 17 -1.90 10.36 -29.04
C LYS A 17 -2.06 8.97 -29.68
N ASN A 18 -2.20 7.94 -28.86
CA ASN A 18 -2.34 6.56 -29.31
C ASN A 18 -3.80 6.17 -29.56
N ASN A 19 -4.75 6.87 -28.93
CA ASN A 19 -6.19 6.64 -29.05
C ASN A 19 -6.92 7.96 -29.41
N PRO A 20 -6.83 8.44 -30.67
CA PRO A 20 -7.37 9.75 -31.05
C PRO A 20 -8.89 9.89 -30.95
N SER A 21 -9.62 8.77 -30.95
CA SER A 21 -11.08 8.73 -30.81
C SER A 21 -11.57 8.83 -29.36
N GLU A 22 -10.68 8.67 -28.39
CA GLU A 22 -11.02 8.71 -26.96
C GLU A 22 -11.37 10.14 -26.53
N ASN A 23 -12.39 10.28 -25.68
CA ASN A 23 -12.81 11.60 -25.22
C ASN A 23 -11.95 12.03 -24.02
N LYS A 24 -11.20 13.12 -24.19
CA LYS A 24 -10.33 13.67 -23.14
C LYS A 24 -11.05 13.95 -21.82
N GLN A 25 -12.25 14.53 -21.87
CA GLN A 25 -13.00 14.92 -20.67
C GLN A 25 -13.53 13.69 -19.94
N ASP A 26 -14.03 12.71 -20.69
CA ASP A 26 -14.50 11.44 -20.12
C ASP A 26 -13.37 10.65 -19.48
N LEU A 27 -12.24 10.48 -20.19
CA LEU A 27 -11.08 9.79 -19.64
C LEU A 27 -10.54 10.47 -18.37
N ARG A 28 -10.51 11.82 -18.36
CA ARG A 28 -10.14 12.57 -17.16
C ARG A 28 -11.08 12.24 -16.00
N LYS A 29 -12.39 12.29 -16.24
CA LYS A 29 -13.40 12.02 -15.22
C LYS A 29 -13.23 10.62 -14.63
N ARG A 30 -13.03 9.59 -15.47
CA ARG A 30 -12.77 8.21 -15.02
C ARG A 30 -11.50 8.09 -14.18
N LEU A 31 -10.42 8.79 -14.54
CA LEU A 31 -9.19 8.84 -13.75
C LEU A 31 -9.40 9.53 -12.39
N ASP A 32 -10.12 10.65 -12.37
CA ASP A 32 -10.43 11.37 -11.13
C ASP A 32 -11.32 10.53 -10.19
N GLU A 33 -12.28 9.80 -10.74
CA GLU A 33 -13.14 8.85 -10.00
C GLU A 33 -12.33 7.69 -9.44
N ALA A 34 -11.49 7.03 -10.25
CA ALA A 34 -10.62 5.96 -9.77
C ALA A 34 -9.63 6.46 -8.70
N LEU A 35 -9.08 7.66 -8.86
CA LEU A 35 -8.19 8.25 -7.87
C LEU A 35 -8.90 8.57 -6.56
N LYS A 36 -10.16 9.01 -6.63
CA LYS A 36 -11.01 9.21 -5.45
C LYS A 36 -11.28 7.89 -4.74
N SER A 37 -11.64 6.83 -5.47
CA SER A 37 -11.82 5.48 -4.92
C SER A 37 -10.55 4.99 -4.21
N PHE A 38 -9.38 5.16 -4.84
CA PHE A 38 -8.10 4.84 -4.23
C PHE A 38 -7.90 5.58 -2.89
N ARG A 39 -8.10 6.90 -2.88
CA ARG A 39 -7.97 7.73 -1.67
C ARG A 39 -8.95 7.34 -0.57
N ASN A 40 -10.14 6.87 -0.94
CA ASN A 40 -11.17 6.42 -0.02
C ASN A 40 -10.90 5.03 0.59
N GLY A 41 -9.84 4.33 0.19
CA GLY A 41 -9.60 2.98 0.71
C GLY A 41 -10.26 1.87 -0.06
N GLU A 42 -10.84 2.15 -1.24
CA GLU A 42 -11.37 1.08 -2.07
C GLU A 42 -10.24 0.17 -2.58
N ARG A 43 -10.48 -1.13 -2.48
CA ARG A 43 -9.51 -2.18 -2.79
C ARG A 43 -10.07 -3.11 -3.86
N CYS A 44 -9.17 -3.78 -4.56
CA CYS A 44 -9.53 -4.91 -5.41
C CYS A 44 -10.07 -6.06 -4.54
N LEU A 45 -10.88 -6.94 -5.14
CA LEU A 45 -11.41 -8.14 -4.49
C LEU A 45 -10.33 -9.03 -3.85
N CYS A 46 -9.11 -8.99 -4.38
CA CYS A 46 -7.99 -9.74 -3.83
C CYS A 46 -7.35 -9.12 -2.57
N GLY A 47 -7.77 -7.91 -2.16
CA GLY A 47 -7.25 -7.17 -1.01
C GLY A 47 -6.15 -6.15 -1.32
N ASN A 48 -5.61 -6.16 -2.54
CA ASN A 48 -4.63 -5.16 -2.98
C ASN A 48 -5.30 -3.81 -3.29
N ASP A 49 -4.54 -2.74 -3.17
CA ASP A 49 -4.96 -1.43 -3.68
C ASP A 49 -5.21 -1.47 -5.19
N ILE A 50 -6.14 -0.61 -5.62
CA ILE A 50 -6.47 -0.46 -7.02
C ILE A 50 -5.32 0.23 -7.79
N TRP A 51 -5.15 -0.19 -9.05
CA TRP A 51 -4.29 0.49 -10.01
C TRP A 51 -5.13 1.58 -10.69
N VAL A 52 -4.88 2.86 -10.41
CA VAL A 52 -5.79 3.96 -10.77
C VAL A 52 -5.94 4.07 -12.29
N ILE A 53 -4.82 4.00 -13.01
CA ILE A 53 -4.82 4.07 -14.48
C ILE A 53 -5.62 2.90 -15.10
N GLY A 54 -5.38 1.67 -14.66
CA GLY A 54 -6.15 0.51 -15.12
C GLY A 54 -7.62 0.61 -14.73
N SER A 55 -7.89 1.00 -13.50
CA SER A 55 -9.24 1.08 -12.94
C SER A 55 -10.13 2.09 -13.65
N ALA A 56 -9.55 3.18 -14.16
CA ALA A 56 -10.26 4.12 -15.00
C ALA A 56 -10.81 3.49 -16.30
N SER A 57 -10.31 2.33 -16.72
CA SER A 57 -10.74 1.65 -17.95
C SER A 57 -11.60 0.41 -17.71
N VAL A 58 -11.33 -0.35 -16.65
CA VAL A 58 -11.96 -1.67 -16.42
C VAL A 58 -12.73 -1.78 -15.09
N GLY A 59 -12.76 -0.72 -14.29
CA GLY A 59 -13.32 -0.72 -12.94
C GLY A 59 -12.29 -1.01 -11.86
N ASN A 60 -12.65 -0.74 -10.60
CA ASN A 60 -11.76 -0.74 -9.43
C ASN A 60 -11.09 -2.10 -9.17
N ALA A 61 -9.89 -2.28 -9.73
CA ALA A 61 -9.11 -3.51 -9.62
C ALA A 61 -7.59 -3.22 -9.56
N CYS A 62 -6.83 -4.15 -8.98
CA CYS A 62 -5.37 -4.04 -8.89
C CYS A 62 -4.72 -4.50 -10.20
N PHE A 63 -3.47 -4.10 -10.41
CA PHE A 63 -2.71 -4.44 -11.60
C PHE A 63 -2.72 -5.93 -11.92
N THR A 64 -2.33 -6.78 -10.98
CA THR A 64 -2.28 -8.24 -11.19
C THR A 64 -3.63 -8.85 -11.56
N CYS A 65 -4.74 -8.33 -11.02
CA CYS A 65 -6.07 -8.82 -11.40
C CYS A 65 -6.51 -8.33 -12.78
N ILE A 66 -5.98 -7.19 -13.24
CA ILE A 66 -6.29 -6.63 -14.57
C ILE A 66 -5.43 -7.30 -15.64
N THR A 67 -4.13 -7.46 -15.40
CA THR A 67 -3.15 -7.90 -16.42
C THR A 67 -2.77 -9.37 -16.29
N GLY A 68 -2.92 -9.98 -15.11
CA GLY A 68 -2.37 -11.30 -14.78
C GLY A 68 -0.88 -11.26 -14.42
N GLU A 69 -0.24 -10.10 -14.46
CA GLU A 69 1.19 -9.95 -14.22
C GLU A 69 1.51 -9.65 -12.76
N SER A 70 2.71 -10.04 -12.32
CA SER A 70 3.12 -9.88 -10.91
C SER A 70 3.76 -8.51 -10.61
N PHE A 71 4.38 -7.87 -11.60
CA PHE A 71 5.20 -6.68 -11.39
C PHE A 71 4.86 -5.60 -12.42
N PRO A 72 4.63 -4.34 -11.99
CA PRO A 72 4.23 -3.25 -12.89
C PRO A 72 5.41 -2.35 -13.29
N ASP A 73 6.62 -2.89 -13.43
CA ASP A 73 7.86 -2.09 -13.56
C ASP A 73 7.88 -1.17 -14.80
N ASP A 74 7.17 -1.57 -15.86
CA ASP A 74 7.07 -0.82 -17.10
C ASP A 74 5.73 -0.07 -17.25
N ASP A 75 4.87 -0.13 -16.22
CA ASP A 75 3.53 0.44 -16.24
C ASP A 75 3.46 1.77 -15.51
N TYR A 76 2.65 2.66 -16.06
CA TYR A 76 2.40 3.95 -15.43
C TYR A 76 1.45 3.81 -14.24
N GLU A 77 1.64 4.69 -13.25
CA GLU A 77 0.63 4.99 -12.23
C GLU A 77 0.63 6.49 -11.92
N ILE A 78 -0.55 7.01 -11.53
CA ILE A 78 -0.70 8.40 -11.11
C ILE A 78 0.24 8.67 -9.92
N ASP A 79 1.04 9.73 -10.01
CA ASP A 79 2.05 10.13 -9.03
C ASP A 79 1.54 10.11 -7.57
N THR A 80 0.34 10.63 -7.32
CA THR A 80 -0.30 10.65 -6.00
C THR A 80 -0.83 9.29 -5.52
N ALA A 81 -0.79 8.26 -6.36
CA ALA A 81 -1.22 6.90 -6.08
C ALA A 81 -0.09 5.85 -6.20
N ILE A 82 1.17 6.29 -6.30
CA ILE A 82 2.35 5.42 -6.43
C ILE A 82 2.56 4.57 -5.17
N LYS A 83 2.43 5.19 -4.00
CA LYS A 83 2.57 4.47 -2.73
C LYS A 83 1.28 3.69 -2.47
N LYS A 84 1.33 2.38 -2.70
CA LYS A 84 0.23 1.45 -2.42
C LYS A 84 0.26 1.04 -0.95
N ARG A 85 -0.92 0.90 -0.35
CA ARG A 85 -1.11 0.28 0.96
C ARG A 85 -0.81 -1.21 0.87
N GLU A 86 -0.45 -1.78 2.01
CA GLU A 86 -0.30 -3.23 2.15
C GLU A 86 -1.58 -3.95 1.77
N SER A 87 -1.42 -5.13 1.18
CA SER A 87 -2.53 -6.00 0.88
C SER A 87 -3.25 -6.43 2.15
N THR A 88 -4.57 -6.45 2.11
CA THR A 88 -5.38 -7.01 3.19
C THR A 88 -5.63 -8.50 3.02
N LYS A 89 -5.07 -9.12 1.97
CA LYS A 89 -5.27 -10.54 1.66
C LYS A 89 -4.83 -11.43 2.83
N GLY A 90 -5.78 -12.19 3.36
CA GLY A 90 -5.53 -13.13 4.47
C GLY A 90 -5.38 -12.48 5.84
N ARG A 91 -5.52 -11.15 5.96
CA ARG A 91 -5.53 -10.45 7.25
C ARG A 91 -6.93 -10.46 7.85
N ARG A 92 -7.03 -10.63 9.17
CA ARG A 92 -8.31 -10.51 9.88
C ARG A 92 -8.63 -9.04 10.09
N HIS A 93 -9.89 -8.63 9.88
CA HIS A 93 -10.35 -7.29 10.23
C HIS A 93 -11.06 -7.32 11.59
N ILE A 94 -10.86 -6.32 12.43
CA ILE A 94 -11.41 -6.26 13.79
C ILE A 94 -12.93 -6.49 13.84
N ASP A 95 -13.67 -5.89 12.90
CA ASP A 95 -15.13 -6.03 12.81
C ASP A 95 -15.61 -7.45 12.48
N SER A 96 -14.73 -8.28 11.94
CA SER A 96 -15.03 -9.68 11.60
C SER A 96 -14.73 -10.66 12.74
N ILE A 97 -14.17 -10.18 13.85
CA ILE A 97 -13.73 -11.00 14.98
C ILE A 97 -14.78 -10.95 16.10
N ASP A 98 -15.11 -12.11 16.67
CA ASP A 98 -15.90 -12.18 17.91
C ASP A 98 -15.19 -11.37 19.01
N PRO A 99 -15.85 -10.36 19.65
CA PRO A 99 -15.23 -9.55 20.70
C PRO A 99 -14.61 -10.36 21.84
N LYS A 100 -15.10 -11.58 22.12
CA LYS A 100 -14.53 -12.47 23.14
C LYS A 100 -13.21 -13.12 22.73
N LYS A 101 -12.88 -13.08 21.45
CA LYS A 101 -11.68 -13.65 20.83
C LYS A 101 -10.74 -12.57 20.29
N LEU A 102 -11.06 -11.30 20.51
CA LEU A 102 -10.24 -10.18 20.05
C LEU A 102 -8.88 -10.23 20.74
N SER A 103 -7.84 -10.45 19.94
CA SER A 103 -6.45 -10.57 20.35
C SER A 103 -5.55 -10.25 19.16
N GLY A 104 -4.33 -9.78 19.45
CA GLY A 104 -3.37 -9.36 18.43
C GLY A 104 -3.20 -7.83 18.35
N PHE A 105 -2.38 -7.40 17.40
CA PHE A 105 -2.17 -5.99 17.06
C PHE A 105 -2.90 -5.67 15.77
N PHE A 106 -3.50 -4.49 15.68
CA PHE A 106 -4.24 -4.04 14.51
C PHE A 106 -3.66 -2.71 14.05
N ASP A 107 -3.65 -2.50 12.74
CA ASP A 107 -3.29 -1.21 12.16
C ASP A 107 -4.46 -0.21 12.30
N ASP A 108 -4.22 1.03 11.88
CA ASP A 108 -5.23 2.10 11.92
C ASP A 108 -6.43 1.83 11.00
N GLU A 109 -6.30 0.87 10.09
CA GLU A 109 -7.37 0.40 9.21
C GLU A 109 -8.13 -0.79 9.82
N GLY A 110 -7.80 -1.22 11.04
CA GLY A 110 -8.48 -2.31 11.74
C GLY A 110 -8.07 -3.70 11.27
N TYR A 111 -7.01 -3.84 10.46
CA TYR A 111 -6.49 -5.13 10.03
C TYR A 111 -5.38 -5.63 10.95
N GLU A 112 -5.41 -6.92 11.27
CA GLU A 112 -4.39 -7.53 12.12
C GLU A 112 -3.00 -7.47 11.48
N ILE A 113 -2.00 -7.11 12.28
CA ILE A 113 -0.59 -7.06 11.93
C ILE A 113 0.06 -8.37 12.32
N ASN A 114 0.68 -9.05 11.36
CA ASN A 114 1.54 -10.19 11.68
C ASN A 114 2.91 -9.67 12.15
N THR A 115 3.14 -9.71 13.45
CA THR A 115 4.37 -9.22 14.08
C THR A 115 5.63 -9.97 13.65
N GLU A 116 5.51 -11.22 13.20
CA GLU A 116 6.64 -12.03 12.72
C GLU A 116 7.16 -11.57 11.35
N LEU A 117 6.32 -10.87 10.58
CA LEU A 117 6.67 -10.33 9.26
C LEU A 117 7.21 -8.89 9.32
N ILE A 118 7.29 -8.30 10.51
CA ILE A 118 7.83 -6.95 10.69
C ILE A 118 9.34 -7.00 10.47
N ASN A 119 9.79 -6.36 9.39
CA ASN A 119 11.21 -6.24 9.09
C ASN A 119 11.97 -5.61 10.26
N LYS A 120 13.07 -6.23 10.66
CA LYS A 120 13.95 -5.72 11.71
C LYS A 120 15.02 -4.82 11.08
N PRO A 121 15.00 -3.49 11.32
CA PRO A 121 16.00 -2.58 10.76
C PRO A 121 17.41 -2.91 11.27
N SER A 122 18.43 -2.61 10.47
CA SER A 122 19.83 -2.86 10.82
C SER A 122 20.25 -2.21 12.15
N LEU A 123 19.71 -1.01 12.45
CA LEU A 123 19.93 -0.32 13.72
C LEU A 123 19.47 -1.17 14.92
N CYS A 124 18.38 -1.94 14.79
CA CYS A 124 17.90 -2.80 15.86
C CYS A 124 18.84 -3.99 16.13
N LEU A 125 19.51 -4.53 15.11
CA LEU A 125 20.40 -5.69 15.25
C LEU A 125 21.62 -5.42 16.14
N ILE A 126 22.02 -4.14 16.27
CA ILE A 126 23.13 -3.70 17.11
C ILE A 126 22.67 -3.04 18.41
N CYS A 127 21.39 -3.20 18.76
CA CYS A 127 20.80 -2.63 19.97
C CYS A 127 20.90 -3.60 21.14
N GLN A 128 21.28 -3.11 22.32
CA GLN A 128 21.32 -3.89 23.56
C GLN A 128 19.96 -4.54 23.91
N LYS A 129 18.86 -3.90 23.50
CA LYS A 129 17.49 -4.35 23.75
C LYS A 129 16.93 -5.27 22.68
N ASN A 130 17.72 -5.63 21.66
CA ASN A 130 17.23 -6.32 20.47
C ASN A 130 16.48 -7.63 20.78
N ASP A 131 16.98 -8.36 21.77
CA ASP A 131 16.51 -9.69 22.14
C ASP A 131 15.85 -9.69 23.54
N ASP A 132 15.48 -8.51 24.06
CA ASP A 132 14.72 -8.39 25.31
C ASP A 132 13.22 -8.61 25.03
N PRO A 133 12.60 -9.71 25.53
CA PRO A 133 11.18 -9.98 25.29
C PRO A 133 10.25 -8.90 25.87
N LYS A 134 10.71 -8.14 26.87
CA LYS A 134 9.92 -7.06 27.47
C LYS A 134 9.81 -5.84 26.55
N GLU A 135 10.76 -5.67 25.64
CA GLU A 135 10.83 -4.56 24.70
C GLU A 135 10.28 -4.94 23.31
N GLU A 136 10.08 -6.24 23.05
CA GLU A 136 9.69 -6.77 21.74
C GLU A 136 8.42 -6.11 21.18
N ILE A 137 7.37 -6.00 22.01
CA ILE A 137 6.09 -5.38 21.61
C ILE A 137 6.31 -3.93 21.17
N LEU A 138 6.97 -3.12 22.00
CA LEU A 138 7.20 -1.70 21.73
C LEU A 138 8.13 -1.51 20.51
N CYS A 139 9.14 -2.37 20.39
CA CYS A 139 10.02 -2.38 19.23
C CYS A 139 9.25 -2.70 17.94
N ASN A 140 8.37 -3.71 17.96
CA ASN A 140 7.57 -4.10 16.82
C ASN A 140 6.59 -2.99 16.42
N MET A 141 5.93 -2.35 17.39
CA MET A 141 5.07 -1.19 17.12
C MET A 141 5.84 -0.04 16.45
N ASN A 142 7.00 0.32 17.00
CA ASN A 142 7.83 1.39 16.44
C ASN A 142 8.40 1.06 15.04
N ARG A 143 8.74 -0.21 14.79
CA ARG A 143 9.17 -0.68 13.46
C ARG A 143 8.02 -0.64 12.45
N TYR A 144 6.82 -1.05 12.86
CA TYR A 144 5.66 -1.06 11.98
C TYR A 144 5.20 0.36 11.62
N ASP A 145 5.21 1.28 12.57
CA ASP A 145 4.87 2.69 12.36
C ASP A 145 5.75 3.34 11.27
N GLN A 146 7.06 3.06 11.32
CA GLN A 146 8.06 3.60 10.40
C GLN A 146 8.35 2.70 9.18
N ARG A 147 7.51 1.69 8.90
CA ARG A 147 7.80 0.67 7.87
C ARG A 147 7.94 1.21 6.45
N ASP A 148 7.29 2.34 6.18
CA ASP A 148 7.33 3.01 4.88
C ASP A 148 8.30 4.20 4.83
N ASP A 149 8.96 4.51 5.96
CA ASP A 149 9.88 5.63 6.02
C ASP A 149 11.21 5.27 5.34
N LYS A 150 11.83 6.30 4.75
CA LYS A 150 13.15 6.14 4.10
C LYS A 150 14.24 5.73 5.11
N GLU A 151 14.10 6.17 6.36
CA GLU A 151 15.08 5.95 7.41
C GLU A 151 14.36 5.61 8.71
N PHE A 152 14.73 4.50 9.34
CA PHE A 152 14.25 4.12 10.65
C PHE A 152 14.98 4.88 11.77
N LYS A 153 14.23 5.47 12.69
CA LYS A 153 14.74 6.24 13.84
C LYS A 153 14.20 5.64 15.13
N CYS A 154 15.09 5.34 16.08
CA CYS A 154 14.70 4.84 17.40
C CYS A 154 15.37 5.66 18.51
N PHE A 155 14.57 6.43 19.24
CA PHE A 155 15.05 7.25 20.36
C PHE A 155 15.36 6.43 21.63
N ALA A 156 14.93 5.16 21.67
CA ALA A 156 15.23 4.22 22.74
C ALA A 156 16.48 3.36 22.45
N PHE A 157 17.17 3.60 21.33
CA PHE A 157 18.34 2.83 20.91
C PHE A 157 19.49 2.94 21.92
N LYS A 158 20.09 1.80 22.23
CA LYS A 158 21.32 1.70 23.02
C LYS A 158 22.26 0.73 22.32
N LYS A 159 23.47 1.19 21.97
CA LYS A 159 24.47 0.34 21.32
C LYS A 159 24.95 -0.75 22.28
N ILE A 160 25.10 -1.97 21.77
CA ILE A 160 25.75 -3.11 22.47
C ILE A 160 27.20 -2.76 22.80
#